data_AF-A0A165MAW4-F1
#
_entry.id   AF-A0A165MAW4-F1
#
_cell.length_a   1.000
_cell.length_b   1.000
_cell.length_c   1.000
_cell.angle_alpha   90.00
_cell.angle_beta   90.00
_cell.angle_gamma   90.00
#
_symmetry.space_group_name_H-M   'P 1'
#
loop_
_entity.id
_entity.type
_entity.pdbx_description
1 polymer ?
#
loop_
_entity_poly.entity_id
_entity_poly.type
_entity_poly.pdbx_seq_one_letter_code
_entity_poly.pdbx_strand_id
1 'polypeptide(L)'
;VAMHIKKLKVRPRKSMCSSRCDPFDSSNVSVIAPFETPCGPALQGMLNCMAAKGDVHALDACEGVTQELFDCMRHASIGKQRPRYTINYHLMKLQKLLK
;
A
#
# COMPACT_ATOMS: atom_id res chain seq x y z
N VAL A 1 30.51 -0.36 27.39
CA VAL A 1 30.89 -0.79 26.02
C VAL A 1 30.36 0.24 25.04
N ALA A 2 31.23 1.03 24.40
CA ALA A 2 30.80 2.01 23.40
C ALA A 2 30.51 1.27 22.08
N MET A 3 29.28 1.37 21.58
CA MET A 3 28.92 0.76 20.30
C MET A 3 29.47 1.61 19.14
N HIS A 4 30.48 1.08 18.45
CA HIS A 4 31.02 1.69 17.24
C HIS A 4 30.26 1.21 15.99
N ILE A 5 29.40 2.06 15.43
CA ILE A 5 28.67 1.77 14.19
C ILE A 5 29.59 2.02 12.98
N LYS A 6 29.97 0.93 12.28
CA LYS A 6 30.89 0.99 11.13
C LYS A 6 30.30 1.71 9.90
N LYS A 7 29.00 1.55 9.64
CA LYS A 7 28.28 2.21 8.52
C LYS A 7 26.85 2.57 8.94
N LEU A 8 26.56 3.87 9.03
CA LEU A 8 25.22 4.37 9.32
C LEU A 8 24.35 4.27 8.06
N LYS A 9 23.53 3.22 8.00
CA LYS A 9 22.63 2.94 6.87
C LYS A 9 21.32 2.38 7.40
N VAL A 10 20.20 2.88 6.89
CA VAL A 10 18.88 2.28 7.11
C VAL A 10 18.55 1.35 5.94
N ARG A 11 17.77 0.30 6.21
CA ARG A 11 17.15 -0.49 5.13
C ARG A 11 15.99 0.33 4.57
N PRO A 12 16.06 0.79 3.31
CA PRO A 12 14.99 1.57 2.73
C PRO A 12 13.70 0.74 2.63
N ARG A 13 12.72 0.93 3.51
CA ARG A 13 11.33 0.58 3.21
C ARG A 13 10.83 1.38 2.01
N LYS A 14 10.63 0.77 0.84
CA LYS A 14 9.85 1.37 -0.25
C LYS A 14 8.60 1.98 0.38
N SER A 15 8.31 3.26 0.17
CA SER A 15 7.25 3.96 0.89
C SER A 15 5.92 3.23 0.73
N MET A 16 5.55 2.40 1.70
CA MET A 16 4.18 1.94 1.89
C MET A 16 3.46 3.08 2.59
N CYS A 17 2.39 3.58 1.98
CA CYS A 17 1.47 4.60 2.48
C CYS A 17 2.09 5.79 3.22
N SER A 18 2.21 6.93 2.53
CA SER A 18 2.52 8.23 3.18
C SER A 18 1.27 8.97 3.66
N SER A 19 0.13 8.31 3.79
CA SER A 19 -1.03 8.93 4.43
C SER A 19 -1.85 7.86 5.13
N ARG A 20 -1.72 7.90 6.45
CA ARG A 20 -2.74 7.53 7.44
C ARG A 20 -3.09 6.05 7.56
N CYS A 21 -2.51 5.45 8.60
CA CYS A 21 -3.32 4.63 9.49
C CYS A 21 -4.33 5.56 10.19
N ASP A 22 -5.45 5.89 9.55
CA ASP A 22 -6.61 6.44 10.26
C ASP A 22 -7.76 5.42 10.07
N PRO A 23 -8.29 4.85 11.16
CA PRO A 23 -9.52 4.07 11.10
C PRO A 23 -10.68 5.06 10.92
N PHE A 24 -11.50 4.87 9.88
CA PHE A 24 -12.65 5.71 9.51
C PHE A 24 -12.33 7.07 8.87
N ASP A 25 -12.23 7.11 7.54
CA ASP A 25 -12.91 8.17 6.78
C ASP A 25 -13.50 7.57 5.49
N SER A 26 -14.83 7.60 5.41
CA SER A 26 -15.64 6.84 4.46
C SER A 26 -16.14 7.69 3.29
N SER A 27 -15.48 8.81 2.98
CA SER A 27 -15.96 9.72 1.93
C SER A 27 -14.82 10.16 1.03
N ASN A 28 -14.73 9.55 -0.16
CA ASN A 28 -13.86 9.89 -1.29
C ASN A 28 -12.36 9.55 -1.15
N VAL A 29 -12.02 8.26 -1.18
CA VAL A 29 -10.63 7.81 -1.37
C VAL A 29 -10.32 7.71 -2.86
N SER A 30 -9.94 8.83 -3.46
CA SER A 30 -8.96 8.85 -4.55
C SER A 30 -7.56 9.09 -3.98
N VAL A 31 -7.19 8.34 -2.92
CA VAL A 31 -5.86 8.37 -2.33
C VAL A 31 -5.09 7.19 -2.89
N ILE A 32 -4.43 7.41 -4.03
CA ILE A 32 -3.56 6.41 -4.65
C ILE A 32 -2.27 6.33 -3.82
N ALA A 33 -2.28 5.46 -2.82
CA ALA A 33 -1.06 4.91 -2.26
C ALA A 33 -0.34 4.08 -3.34
N PRO A 34 1.00 4.21 -3.50
CA PRO A 34 1.74 3.65 -4.64
C PRO A 34 1.90 2.12 -4.59
N PHE A 35 1.29 1.44 -3.62
CA PHE A 35 1.31 -0.01 -3.43
C PHE A 35 -0.05 -0.60 -3.08
N GLU A 36 -1.09 0.21 -3.00
CA GLU A 36 -2.44 -0.35 -2.94
C GLU A 36 -2.73 -0.83 -4.36
N THR A 37 -2.89 -2.15 -4.52
CA THR A 37 -3.32 -2.69 -5.80
C THR A 37 -4.61 -1.95 -6.15
N PRO A 38 -4.75 -1.43 -7.38
CA PRO A 38 -5.83 -0.50 -7.71
C PRO A 38 -7.21 -1.11 -7.40
N CYS A 39 -7.32 -2.43 -7.45
CA CYS A 39 -8.53 -3.19 -7.16
C CYS A 39 -8.47 -4.00 -5.86
N GLY A 40 -7.48 -3.76 -5.00
CA GLY A 40 -7.36 -4.40 -3.69
C GLY A 40 -8.60 -4.22 -2.81
N PRO A 41 -9.12 -2.99 -2.63
CA PRO A 41 -10.32 -2.76 -1.82
C PRO A 41 -11.57 -3.44 -2.37
N ALA A 42 -11.83 -3.32 -3.68
CA ALA A 42 -12.98 -3.97 -4.33
C ALA A 42 -12.89 -5.50 -4.25
N LEU A 43 -11.69 -6.06 -4.41
CA LEU A 43 -11.46 -7.50 -4.25
C LEU A 43 -11.70 -7.94 -2.80
N GLN A 44 -11.21 -7.18 -1.82
CA GLN A 44 -11.46 -7.47 -0.42
C GLN A 44 -12.96 -7.43 -0.08
N GLY A 45 -13.70 -6.48 -0.66
CA GLY A 45 -15.17 -6.44 -0.57
C GLY A 45 -15.81 -7.73 -1.08
N MET A 46 -15.40 -8.21 -2.26
CA MET A 46 -15.92 -9.45 -2.84
C MET A 46 -15.61 -10.66 -1.95
N LEU A 47 -14.37 -10.75 -1.44
CA LEU A 47 -13.95 -11.81 -0.51
C LEU A 47 -14.76 -11.80 0.78
N ASN A 48 -15.03 -10.61 1.33
CA ASN A 48 -15.86 -10.46 2.53
C ASN A 48 -17.30 -10.91 2.28
N CYS A 49 -17.86 -10.63 1.11
CA CYS A 49 -19.21 -11.07 0.74
C CYS A 49 -19.29 -12.61 0.60
N MET A 50 -18.30 -13.23 -0.07
CA MET A 50 -18.22 -14.70 -0.16
C MET A 50 -18.02 -15.34 1.21
N ALA A 51 -17.21 -14.74 2.09
CA ALA A 51 -17.04 -15.20 3.45
C ALA A 51 -18.34 -15.09 4.27
N ALA A 52 -19.10 -14.00 4.11
CA ALA A 52 -20.39 -13.82 4.80
C ALA A 52 -21.46 -14.81 4.32
N LYS A 53 -21.41 -15.24 3.05
CA LYS A 53 -22.32 -16.25 2.48
C LYS A 53 -21.86 -17.69 2.73
N GLY A 54 -20.58 -17.89 3.04
CA GLY A 54 -19.99 -19.21 3.27
C GLY A 54 -19.75 -20.00 1.98
N ASP A 55 -19.75 -19.34 0.83
CA ASP A 55 -19.58 -19.97 -0.48
C ASP A 55 -18.69 -19.09 -1.38
N VAL A 56 -17.67 -19.72 -1.96
CA VAL A 56 -16.68 -19.08 -2.84
C VAL A 56 -17.23 -18.92 -4.27
N HIS A 57 -18.34 -19.58 -4.58
CA HIS A 57 -18.98 -19.52 -5.90
C HIS A 57 -20.27 -18.66 -5.92
N ALA A 58 -20.60 -17.99 -4.83
CA ALA A 58 -21.79 -17.14 -4.72
C ALA A 58 -21.62 -15.78 -5.41
N LEU A 59 -21.42 -15.80 -6.74
CA LEU A 59 -21.30 -14.60 -7.58
C LEU A 59 -22.60 -13.78 -7.60
N ASP A 60 -23.74 -14.47 -7.70
CA ASP A 60 -25.06 -13.83 -7.80
C ASP A 60 -25.47 -13.15 -6.49
N ALA A 61 -25.03 -13.70 -5.34
CA ALA A 61 -25.32 -13.13 -4.03
C ALA A 61 -24.48 -11.88 -3.71
N CYS A 62 -23.42 -11.64 -4.50
CA CYS A 62 -22.44 -10.58 -4.31
C CYS A 62 -22.34 -9.66 -5.54
N GLU A 63 -23.37 -9.64 -6.39
CA GLU A 63 -23.35 -8.98 -7.71
C GLU A 63 -22.92 -7.50 -7.66
N GLY A 64 -23.40 -6.73 -6.68
CA GLY A 64 -23.02 -5.32 -6.56
C GLY A 64 -21.51 -5.13 -6.35
N VAL A 65 -20.89 -5.97 -5.51
CA VAL A 65 -19.46 -5.88 -5.19
C VAL A 65 -18.60 -6.48 -6.31
N THR A 66 -19.12 -7.46 -7.05
CA THR A 66 -18.41 -8.02 -8.22
C THR A 66 -18.39 -7.06 -9.39
N GLN A 67 -19.45 -6.27 -9.60
CA GLN A 67 -19.49 -5.21 -10.61
C GLN A 67 -18.47 -4.11 -10.30
N GLU A 68 -18.36 -3.67 -9.06
CA GLU A 68 -17.34 -2.69 -8.64
C GLU A 68 -15.91 -3.18 -8.88
N LEU A 69 -15.65 -4.47 -8.59
CA LEU A 69 -14.36 -5.09 -8.88
C LEU A 69 -14.09 -5.16 -10.38
N PHE A 70 -15.08 -5.52 -11.18
CA PHE A 70 -14.97 -5.58 -12.63
C PHE A 70 -14.67 -4.21 -13.22
N ASP A 71 -15.39 -3.18 -12.79
CA ASP A 71 -15.18 -1.79 -13.23
C ASP A 71 -13.80 -1.29 -12.82
N CYS A 72 -13.34 -1.63 -11.62
CA CYS A 72 -11.97 -1.33 -11.22
C CYS A 72 -10.95 -2.00 -12.15
N MET A 73 -11.05 -3.30 -12.39
CA MET A 73 -10.08 -4.02 -13.22
C MET A 73 -10.07 -3.51 -14.66
N ARG A 74 -11.22 -3.04 -15.15
CA ARG A 74 -11.37 -2.48 -16.49
C ARG A 74 -10.73 -1.10 -16.64
N HIS A 75 -10.81 -0.25 -15.61
CA HIS A 75 -10.35 1.15 -15.68
C HIS A 75 -9.05 1.42 -14.92
N ALA A 76 -8.54 0.46 -14.14
CA ALA A 76 -7.35 0.63 -13.34
C ALA A 76 -6.10 0.93 -14.20
N SER A 77 -5.55 2.13 -14.04
CA SER A 77 -4.27 2.48 -14.64
C SER A 77 -3.11 2.02 -13.75
N ILE A 78 -2.08 1.43 -14.36
CA ILE A 78 -0.86 1.04 -13.65
C ILE A 78 -0.04 2.32 -13.39
N GLY A 79 -0.01 2.74 -12.12
CA GLY A 79 0.73 3.93 -11.69
C GLY A 79 2.23 3.81 -11.94
N LYS A 80 2.89 4.95 -12.19
CA LYS A 80 4.36 5.01 -12.33
C LYS A 80 5.03 4.76 -10.98
N GLN A 81 6.16 4.04 -11.00
CA GLN A 81 6.99 3.81 -9.82
C GLN A 81 7.49 5.15 -9.26
N ARG A 82 7.29 5.39 -7.95
CA ARG A 82 7.81 6.59 -7.29
C ARG A 82 9.34 6.55 -7.24
N PRO A 83 10.02 7.71 -7.35
CA PRO A 83 11.47 7.78 -7.24
C PRO A 83 11.95 7.24 -5.88
N ARG A 84 13.10 6.56 -5.89
CA ARG A 84 13.69 6.02 -4.65
C ARG A 84 14.24 7.17 -3.82
N TYR A 85 14.01 7.11 -2.51
CA TYR A 85 14.58 8.07 -1.59
C TYR A 85 16.06 7.78 -1.32
N THR A 86 16.82 8.86 -1.13
CA THR A 86 18.28 8.86 -1.00
C THR A 86 18.76 8.96 0.45
N ILE A 87 17.94 8.62 1.45
CA ILE A 87 18.25 8.78 2.88
C ILE A 87 19.64 8.22 3.29
N ASN A 88 20.05 7.08 2.72
CA ASN A 88 21.33 6.46 3.02
C ASN A 88 22.54 7.27 2.56
N TYR A 89 22.37 8.08 1.51
CA TYR A 89 23.40 9.04 1.09
C TYR A 89 23.61 10.11 2.17
N HIS A 90 22.51 10.65 2.72
CA HIS A 90 22.57 11.68 3.77
C HIS A 90 23.14 11.12 5.08
N LEU A 91 22.73 9.92 5.50
CA LEU A 91 23.23 9.28 6.71
C LEU A 91 24.74 8.99 6.67
N MET A 92 25.24 8.53 5.52
CA MET A 92 26.68 8.31 5.34
C MET A 92 27.48 9.62 5.41
N LYS A 93 26.91 10.72 4.92
CA LYS A 93 27.54 12.05 5.03
C LYS A 93 27.57 12.54 6.48
N LEU A 94 26.46 12.39 7.20
CA LEU A 94 26.37 12.71 8.64
C LEU A 94 27.36 11.91 9.49
N GLN A 95 27.54 10.62 9.21
CA GLN A 95 28.49 9.78 9.93
C GLN A 95 29.94 10.29 9.83
N LYS A 96 30.32 11.00 8.75
CA LYS A 96 31.66 11.61 8.65
C LYS A 96 31.83 12.83 9.56
N LEU A 97 30.73 13.51 9.88
CA LEU A 97 30.71 14.71 10.72
C LEU A 97 30.60 14.38 12.21
N LEU A 98 29.98 13.23 12.54
CA LEU A 98 29.75 12.76 13.90
C LEU A 98 30.87 11.84 14.43
N LYS A 99 32.01 11.80 13.74
CA LYS A 99 33.19 11.04 14.16
C LYS A 99 34.02 11.81 15.16
#